data_AF-A0A3D2P9V3-F1
#
_entry.id   AF-A0A3D2P9V3-F1
#
_cell.length_a   1.000
_cell.length_b   1.000
_cell.length_c   1.000
_cell.angle_alpha   90.00
_cell.angle_beta   90.00
_cell.angle_gamma   90.00
#
_symmetry.space_group_name_H-M   'P 1'
#
loop_
_entity.id
_entity.type
_entity.pdbx_description
1 polymer ?
#
loop_
_entity_poly.entity_id
_entity_poly.type
_entity_poly.pdbx_seq_one_letter_code
_entity_poly.pdbx_strand_id
1 'polypeptide(L)'
;MQKNTKISKAGVNFALRDLTKAKLTQRKKRGKIAFYTVDYAHPVIKQLKVLKNILEITPVLKKLKPKSEKIIVYGSCARGEDIDRSDLDLFVVTNNEDEVLNMKKKWRLKRKLQLVIRSSLKYATMESDEPTFYSEVSRGIALWEKKE
;
A
#
# COMPACT_ATOMS: atom_id res chain seq x y z
N MET A 1 -14.43 14.17 12.43
CA MET A 1 -13.49 14.53 11.34
C MET A 1 -12.39 15.47 11.82
N GLN A 2 -12.69 16.67 12.34
CA GLN A 2 -11.65 17.61 12.83
C GLN A 2 -10.64 16.99 13.82
N LYS A 3 -11.11 16.28 14.86
CA LYS A 3 -10.28 15.74 15.96
C LYS A 3 -9.10 14.87 15.49
N ASN A 4 -9.19 14.25 14.31
CA ASN A 4 -8.18 13.32 13.81
C ASN A 4 -7.20 13.97 12.80
N THR A 5 -7.42 15.22 12.40
CA THR A 5 -6.66 15.88 11.32
C THR A 5 -5.71 16.97 11.81
N LYS A 6 -5.83 17.40 13.09
CA LYS A 6 -5.13 18.58 13.64
C LYS A 6 -5.38 19.89 12.88
N ILE A 7 -6.41 19.96 12.01
CA ILE A 7 -6.81 21.14 11.23
C ILE A 7 -8.03 21.80 11.88
N SER A 8 -8.23 23.12 11.66
CA SER A 8 -9.42 23.84 12.10
C SER A 8 -10.71 23.30 11.47
N LYS A 9 -11.85 23.51 12.13
CA LYS A 9 -13.18 23.12 11.57
C LYS A 9 -13.41 23.76 10.20
N ALA A 10 -13.02 25.02 10.04
CA ALA A 10 -13.13 25.74 8.78
C ALA A 10 -12.28 25.10 7.68
N GLY A 11 -11.01 24.79 7.97
CA GLY A 11 -10.10 24.14 7.01
C GLY A 11 -10.61 22.78 6.54
N VAL A 12 -11.10 21.94 7.46
CA VAL A 12 -11.73 20.65 7.10
C VAL A 12 -12.94 20.86 6.20
N ASN A 13 -13.78 21.85 6.49
CA ASN A 13 -14.94 22.18 5.65
C ASN A 13 -14.57 22.74 4.28
N PHE A 14 -13.46 23.46 4.14
CA PHE A 14 -12.97 23.90 2.83
C PHE A 14 -12.46 22.71 2.02
N ALA A 15 -11.56 21.90 2.59
CA ALA A 15 -11.01 20.72 1.92
C ALA A 15 -12.10 19.73 1.48
N LEU A 16 -13.09 19.44 2.34
CA LEU A 16 -14.20 18.55 1.98
C LEU A 16 -15.06 19.12 0.85
N ARG A 17 -15.27 20.45 0.81
CA ARG A 17 -15.98 21.10 -0.29
C ARG A 17 -15.20 20.99 -1.60
N ASP A 18 -13.89 21.17 -1.57
CA ASP A 18 -13.06 21.05 -2.77
C ASP A 18 -12.98 19.61 -3.27
N LEU A 19 -12.87 18.63 -2.38
CA LEU A 19 -12.97 17.21 -2.73
C LEU A 19 -14.35 16.85 -3.29
N THR A 20 -15.43 17.47 -2.82
CA THR A 20 -16.78 17.27 -3.39
C THR A 20 -16.89 17.90 -4.77
N LYS A 21 -16.35 19.10 -4.98
CA LYS A 21 -16.30 19.75 -6.31
C LYS A 21 -15.49 18.92 -7.31
N ALA A 22 -14.40 18.30 -6.85
CA ALA A 22 -13.58 17.38 -7.63
C ALA A 22 -14.23 15.98 -7.81
N LYS A 23 -15.46 15.76 -7.32
CA LYS A 23 -16.20 14.49 -7.38
C LYS A 23 -15.53 13.31 -6.67
N LEU A 24 -14.56 13.57 -5.79
CA LEU A 24 -13.86 12.56 -4.99
C LEU A 24 -14.62 12.19 -3.71
N THR A 25 -15.58 13.03 -3.30
CA THR A 25 -16.49 12.78 -2.19
C THR A 25 -17.90 13.17 -2.58
N GLN A 26 -18.88 12.49 -1.99
CA GLN A 26 -20.28 12.85 -2.06
C GLN A 26 -20.69 13.58 -0.78
N ARG A 27 -21.57 14.57 -0.91
CA ARG A 27 -22.09 15.35 0.22
C ARG A 27 -23.60 15.21 0.30
N LYS A 28 -24.11 14.78 1.46
CA LYS A 28 -25.56 14.72 1.76
C LYS A 28 -25.88 15.59 2.96
N LYS A 29 -26.83 16.52 2.83
CA LYS A 29 -27.29 17.38 3.93
C LYS A 29 -28.54 16.77 4.57
N ARG A 30 -28.56 16.66 5.89
CA ARG A 30 -29.77 16.32 6.68
C ARG A 30 -29.91 17.34 7.80
N GLY A 31 -30.97 18.14 7.74
CA GLY A 31 -31.15 19.29 8.63
C GLY A 31 -29.96 20.26 8.56
N LYS A 32 -29.36 20.59 9.72
CA LYS A 32 -28.18 21.46 9.84
C LYS A 32 -26.84 20.75 9.60
N ILE A 33 -26.83 19.42 9.42
CA ILE A 33 -25.60 18.61 9.34
C ILE A 33 -25.32 18.21 7.89
N ALA A 34 -24.05 18.30 7.48
CA ALA A 34 -23.56 17.78 6.21
C ALA A 34 -22.73 16.51 6.43
N PHE A 35 -23.12 15.42 5.78
CA PHE A 35 -22.43 14.14 5.75
C PHE A 35 -21.61 14.03 4.47
N TYR A 36 -20.39 13.51 4.59
CA TYR A 36 -19.51 13.27 3.45
C TYR A 36 -19.17 11.79 3.38
N THR A 37 -19.24 11.22 2.18
CA THR A 37 -18.89 9.82 1.91
C THR A 37 -17.92 9.75 0.74
N VAL A 38 -17.01 8.79 0.78
CA VAL A 38 -16.07 8.49 -0.31
C VAL A 38 -16.58 7.25 -1.04
N ASP A 39 -16.51 7.27 -2.37
CA ASP A 39 -16.64 6.05 -3.16
C ASP A 39 -15.26 5.39 -3.28
N TYR A 40 -15.06 4.28 -2.56
CA TYR A 40 -13.79 3.55 -2.59
C TYR A 40 -13.57 2.77 -3.89
N ALA A 41 -14.59 2.61 -4.74
CA ALA A 41 -14.43 2.06 -6.08
C ALA A 41 -13.88 3.10 -7.07
N HIS A 42 -13.93 4.39 -6.73
CA HIS A 42 -13.46 5.47 -7.60
C HIS A 42 -11.95 5.30 -7.92
N PRO A 43 -11.54 5.31 -9.21
CA PRO A 43 -10.15 5.03 -9.60
C PRO A 43 -9.12 5.93 -8.91
N VAL A 44 -9.38 7.24 -8.82
CA VAL A 44 -8.49 8.18 -8.12
C VAL A 44 -8.35 7.85 -6.63
N ILE A 45 -9.42 7.39 -5.96
CA ILE A 45 -9.37 7.01 -4.55
C ILE A 45 -8.55 5.73 -4.38
N LYS A 46 -8.70 4.75 -5.27
CA LYS A 46 -7.83 3.57 -5.29
C LYS A 46 -6.36 3.96 -5.43
N GLN A 47 -6.02 4.85 -6.36
CA GLN A 47 -4.63 5.32 -6.54
C GLN A 47 -4.09 6.10 -5.32
N LEU A 48 -4.93 6.89 -4.65
CA LEU A 48 -4.55 7.55 -3.39
C LEU A 48 -4.25 6.54 -2.28
N LYS A 49 -5.02 5.45 -2.19
CA LYS A 49 -4.75 4.36 -1.24
C LYS A 49 -3.44 3.64 -1.57
N VAL A 50 -3.20 3.33 -2.85
CA VAL A 50 -1.92 2.76 -3.30
C VAL A 50 -0.75 3.66 -2.89
N LEU A 51 -0.83 4.97 -3.16
CA LEU A 51 0.20 5.93 -2.75
C LEU A 51 0.41 5.92 -1.23
N LYS A 52 -0.66 5.94 -0.44
CA LYS A 52 -0.59 5.83 1.03
C LYS A 52 0.12 4.55 1.47
N ASN A 53 -0.16 3.42 0.83
CA ASN A 53 0.47 2.12 1.12
C ASN A 53 1.97 2.15 0.82
N ILE A 54 2.36 2.69 -0.34
CA ILE A 54 3.78 2.83 -0.73
C ILE A 54 4.52 3.76 0.26
N LEU A 55 3.90 4.87 0.66
CA LEU A 55 4.49 5.78 1.66
C LEU A 55 4.70 5.08 3.01
N GLU A 56 3.78 4.21 3.43
CA GLU A 56 3.93 3.43 4.66
C GLU A 56 5.08 2.40 4.58
N ILE A 57 5.30 1.80 3.42
CA ILE A 57 6.38 0.82 3.17
C ILE A 57 7.75 1.50 3.02
N THR A 58 7.79 2.76 2.59
CA THR A 58 9.02 3.50 2.24
C THR A 58 10.15 3.43 3.29
N PRO A 59 9.90 3.56 4.62
CA PRO A 59 10.95 3.44 5.63
C PRO A 59 11.63 2.05 5.68
N VAL A 60 10.87 0.99 5.36
CA VAL A 60 11.37 -0.38 5.28
C VAL A 60 12.06 -0.63 3.94
N LEU A 61 11.51 -0.08 2.84
CA LEU A 61 12.07 -0.23 1.50
C LEU A 61 13.54 0.17 1.45
N LYS A 62 13.92 1.31 2.06
CA LYS A 62 15.32 1.78 2.12
C LYS A 62 16.28 0.74 2.71
N LYS A 63 15.81 -0.05 3.69
CA LYS A 63 16.61 -1.09 4.36
C LYS A 63 16.68 -2.38 3.53
N LEU A 64 15.62 -2.68 2.78
CA LEU A 64 15.54 -3.88 1.93
C LEU A 64 16.38 -3.78 0.66
N LYS A 65 16.43 -2.60 0.02
CA LYS A 65 17.09 -2.40 -1.29
C LYS A 65 18.52 -2.99 -1.38
N PRO A 66 19.43 -2.78 -0.42
CA PRO A 66 20.80 -3.29 -0.52
C PRO A 66 20.92 -4.81 -0.44
N LYS A 67 19.85 -5.49 0.00
CA LYS A 67 19.80 -6.93 0.25
C LYS A 67 18.78 -7.62 -0.66
N SER A 68 18.25 -6.93 -1.66
CA SER A 68 17.18 -7.45 -2.52
C SER A 68 17.51 -7.21 -3.99
N GLU A 69 17.15 -8.17 -4.83
CA GLU A 69 17.19 -8.05 -6.27
C GLU A 69 15.91 -7.40 -6.79
N LYS A 70 14.76 -7.75 -6.19
CA LYS A 70 13.46 -7.20 -6.56
C LYS A 70 12.55 -7.08 -5.35
N ILE A 71 11.75 -6.02 -5.31
CA ILE A 71 10.76 -5.77 -4.26
C ILE A 71 9.46 -5.33 -4.90
N ILE A 72 8.37 -6.04 -4.61
CA ILE A 72 7.05 -5.83 -5.19
C ILE A 72 6.03 -5.72 -4.07
N VAL A 73 5.23 -4.65 -4.05
CA VAL A 73 3.98 -4.65 -3.27
C VAL A 73 2.90 -5.29 -4.12
N TYR A 74 2.13 -6.20 -3.56
CA TYR A 74 1.10 -6.93 -4.30
C TYR A 74 -0.21 -7.00 -3.52
N GLY A 75 -1.16 -7.79 -4.01
CA GLY A 75 -2.44 -7.99 -3.33
C GLY A 75 -3.30 -6.73 -3.25
N SER A 76 -4.12 -6.66 -2.20
CA SER A 76 -5.08 -5.56 -2.01
C SER A 76 -4.42 -4.18 -1.86
N CYS A 77 -3.20 -4.14 -1.32
CA CYS A 77 -2.43 -2.91 -1.14
C CYS A 77 -1.97 -2.29 -2.46
N ALA A 78 -1.56 -3.12 -3.42
CA ALA A 78 -1.18 -2.68 -4.76
C ALA A 78 -2.39 -2.27 -5.62
N ARG A 79 -3.58 -2.82 -5.32
CA ARG A 79 -4.83 -2.50 -6.04
C ARG A 79 -5.63 -1.35 -5.43
N GLY A 80 -5.24 -0.85 -4.25
CA GLY A 80 -5.99 0.17 -3.51
C GLY A 80 -7.32 -0.33 -2.96
N GLU A 81 -7.44 -1.64 -2.75
CA GLU A 81 -8.64 -2.33 -2.26
C GLU A 81 -8.55 -2.69 -0.78
N ASP A 82 -7.40 -2.40 -0.15
CA ASP A 82 -7.13 -2.66 1.25
C ASP A 82 -8.07 -1.91 2.20
N ILE A 83 -8.38 -2.50 3.35
CA ILE A 83 -9.15 -1.86 4.41
C ILE A 83 -8.21 -1.56 5.59
N ASP A 84 -8.66 -0.78 6.58
CA ASP A 84 -7.78 -0.32 7.68
C ASP A 84 -7.11 -1.47 8.47
N ARG A 85 -7.72 -2.66 8.47
CA ARG A 85 -7.20 -3.88 9.11
C ARG A 85 -6.43 -4.82 8.17
N SER A 86 -6.26 -4.45 6.90
CA SER A 86 -5.49 -5.25 5.94
C SER A 86 -4.01 -5.24 6.29
N ASP A 87 -3.35 -6.38 6.09
CA ASP A 87 -1.90 -6.49 6.17
C ASP A 87 -1.26 -5.79 4.95
N LEU A 88 0.00 -5.39 5.10
CA LEU A 88 0.85 -4.92 3.99
C LEU A 88 1.57 -6.12 3.36
N ASP A 89 1.20 -6.47 2.13
CA ASP A 89 1.78 -7.62 1.42
C ASP A 89 2.96 -7.21 0.55
N LEU A 90 4.16 -7.71 0.90
CA LEU A 90 5.40 -7.44 0.20
C LEU A 90 6.06 -8.74 -0.26
N PHE A 91 6.44 -8.78 -1.53
CA PHE A 91 7.22 -9.86 -2.11
C PHE A 91 8.65 -9.37 -2.33
N VAL A 92 9.63 -10.16 -1.92
CA VAL A 92 11.06 -9.82 -2.01
C VAL A 92 11.82 -10.97 -2.64
N VAL A 93 12.56 -10.66 -3.70
CA VAL A 93 13.54 -11.56 -4.31
C VAL A 93 14.91 -11.26 -3.71
N THR A 94 15.51 -12.25 -3.05
CA THR A 94 16.82 -12.14 -2.41
C THR A 94 17.43 -13.52 -2.15
N ASN A 95 18.75 -13.62 -2.22
CA ASN A 95 19.51 -14.79 -1.77
C ASN A 95 19.95 -14.69 -0.31
N ASN A 96 19.58 -13.62 0.41
CA ASN A 96 19.94 -13.35 1.81
C ASN A 96 18.69 -13.38 2.72
N GLU A 97 17.88 -14.43 2.64
CA GLU A 97 16.60 -14.57 3.35
C GLU A 97 16.73 -14.32 4.86
N ASP A 98 17.70 -14.94 5.52
CA ASP A 98 17.92 -14.83 6.96
C ASP A 98 18.20 -13.39 7.42
N GLU A 99 18.99 -12.64 6.63
CA GLU A 99 19.26 -11.24 6.92
C GLU A 99 17.97 -10.41 6.85
N VAL A 100 17.17 -10.62 5.82
CA VAL A 100 15.89 -9.92 5.63
C VAL A 100 14.91 -10.25 6.76
N LEU A 101 14.81 -11.51 7.17
CA LEU A 101 13.97 -11.93 8.29
C LEU A 101 14.45 -11.33 9.63
N ASN A 102 15.76 -11.26 9.87
CA ASN A 102 16.31 -10.61 11.06
C ASN A 102 16.06 -9.10 11.06
N MET A 103 16.14 -8.44 9.90
CA MET A 103 15.81 -7.01 9.77
C MET A 103 14.32 -6.75 10.04
N LYS A 104 13.44 -7.64 9.58
CA LYS A 104 11.98 -7.55 9.78
C LYS A 104 11.60 -7.39 11.25
N LYS A 105 12.28 -8.11 12.16
CA LYS A 105 12.05 -8.04 13.62
C LYS A 105 12.20 -6.62 14.20
N LYS A 106 13.00 -5.77 13.55
CA LYS A 106 13.27 -4.39 14.00
C LYS A 106 12.31 -3.36 13.42
N TRP A 107 11.43 -3.72 12.49
CA TRP A 107 10.53 -2.76 11.85
C TRP A 107 9.32 -2.46 12.72
N ARG A 108 9.00 -1.17 12.84
CA ARG A 108 7.83 -0.65 13.55
C ARG A 108 6.93 0.04 12.54
N LEU A 109 5.99 -0.71 11.98
CA LEU A 109 4.97 -0.21 11.07
C LEU A 109 3.63 -0.11 11.80
N LYS A 110 2.73 0.74 11.29
CA LYS A 110 1.38 0.88 11.86
C LYS A 110 0.54 -0.36 11.59
N ARG A 111 0.69 -0.93 10.40
CA ARG A 111 0.08 -2.20 10.00
C ARG A 111 1.10 -3.34 10.03
N LYS A 112 0.59 -4.57 10.17
CA LYS A 112 1.41 -5.78 10.06
C LYS A 112 1.94 -5.92 8.64
N LEU A 113 3.21 -6.26 8.51
CA LEU A 113 3.87 -6.54 7.23
C LEU A 113 3.94 -8.06 7.00
N GLN A 114 3.19 -8.52 6.02
CA GLN A 114 3.31 -9.85 5.42
C GLN A 114 4.46 -9.80 4.43
N LEU A 115 5.43 -10.69 4.60
CA LEU A 115 6.63 -10.71 3.77
C LEU A 115 6.77 -12.12 3.20
N VAL A 116 6.76 -12.21 1.88
CA VAL A 116 7.08 -13.44 1.16
C VAL A 116 8.44 -13.26 0.50
N ILE A 117 9.36 -14.17 0.82
CA ILE A 117 10.73 -14.14 0.32
C ILE A 117 10.94 -15.32 -0.63
N ARG A 118 11.60 -15.06 -1.76
CA ARG A 118 12.07 -16.07 -2.72
C ARG A 118 13.51 -15.79 -3.12
N SER A 119 14.30 -16.84 -3.32
CA SER A 119 15.60 -16.72 -4.00
C SER A 119 15.40 -16.42 -5.48
N SER A 120 16.44 -15.97 -6.16
CA SER A 120 16.40 -15.69 -7.60
C SER A 120 15.99 -16.92 -8.41
N LEU A 121 16.52 -18.09 -8.03
CA LEU A 121 16.18 -19.37 -8.65
C LEU A 121 14.70 -19.72 -8.48
N LYS A 122 14.16 -19.62 -7.25
CA LYS A 122 12.73 -19.90 -7.00
C LYS A 122 11.82 -18.88 -7.67
N TYR A 123 12.26 -17.63 -7.82
CA TYR A 123 11.49 -16.63 -8.55
C TYR A 123 11.43 -16.93 -10.05
N ALA A 124 12.53 -17.42 -10.64
CA ALA A 124 12.60 -17.77 -12.05
C ALA A 124 11.65 -18.93 -12.44
N THR A 125 11.44 -19.91 -11.55
CA THR A 125 10.51 -21.04 -11.80
C THR A 125 9.10 -20.80 -11.25
N MET A 126 8.86 -19.65 -10.62
CA MET A 126 7.61 -19.38 -9.91
C MET A 126 6.37 -19.40 -10.82
N GLU A 127 6.52 -19.01 -12.09
CA GLU A 127 5.42 -19.02 -13.07
C GLU A 127 4.91 -20.44 -13.34
N SER A 128 5.81 -21.42 -13.41
CA SER A 128 5.43 -22.84 -13.59
C SER A 128 5.00 -23.50 -12.27
N ASP A 129 5.71 -23.22 -11.19
CA ASP A 129 5.56 -23.94 -9.91
C ASP A 129 4.34 -23.45 -9.12
N GLU A 130 4.07 -22.14 -9.18
CA GLU A 130 3.03 -21.45 -8.39
C GLU A 130 2.26 -20.41 -9.25
N PRO A 131 1.61 -20.81 -10.37
CA PRO A 131 1.09 -19.89 -11.38
C PRO A 131 0.07 -18.88 -10.83
N THR A 132 -0.80 -19.30 -9.90
CA THR A 132 -1.77 -18.42 -9.26
C THR A 132 -1.09 -17.33 -8.45
N PHE A 133 -0.08 -17.70 -7.65
CA PHE A 133 0.63 -16.75 -6.81
C PHE A 133 1.55 -15.84 -7.64
N TYR A 134 2.18 -16.39 -8.69
CA TYR A 134 2.92 -15.61 -9.68
C TYR A 134 2.02 -14.56 -10.35
N SER A 135 0.81 -14.93 -10.75
CA SER A 135 -0.15 -13.98 -11.33
C SER A 135 -0.55 -12.87 -10.34
N GLU A 136 -0.62 -13.15 -9.03
CA GLU A 136 -0.92 -12.11 -8.05
C GLU A 136 0.26 -11.15 -7.85
N VAL A 137 1.48 -11.68 -7.76
CA VAL A 137 2.70 -10.88 -7.60
C VAL A 137 3.00 -10.05 -8.85
N SER A 138 2.85 -10.62 -10.04
CA SER A 138 3.10 -9.92 -11.32
C SER A 138 2.14 -8.76 -11.59
N ARG A 139 0.90 -8.81 -11.06
CA ARG A 139 -0.05 -7.67 -11.07
C ARG A 139 0.29 -6.61 -10.02
N GLY A 140 1.28 -6.85 -9.18
CA GLY A 140 1.77 -5.91 -8.17
C GLY A 140 2.52 -4.72 -8.77
N ILE A 141 3.04 -3.87 -7.89
CA ILE A 141 3.84 -2.70 -8.25
C ILE A 141 5.28 -2.96 -7.83
N ALA A 142 6.19 -2.98 -8.81
CA ALA A 142 7.62 -3.04 -8.56
C ALA A 142 8.08 -1.75 -7.86
N LEU A 143 8.47 -1.87 -6.59
CA LEU A 143 8.98 -0.77 -5.78
C LEU A 143 10.48 -0.58 -5.94
N TRP A 144 11.18 -1.66 -6.30
CA TRP A 144 12.61 -1.68 -6.52
C TRP A 144 13.02 -2.88 -7.36
N GLU A 145 13.99 -2.67 -8.23
CA GLU A 145 14.69 -3.70 -8.96
C GLU A 145 16.15 -3.28 -9.07
N LYS A 146 17.08 -4.18 -8.74
CA LYS A 146 18.51 -3.92 -8.85
C LYS A 146 18.82 -3.79 -10.34
N LYS A 147 19.40 -2.65 -10.73
CA LYS A 147 19.94 -2.47 -12.09
C LYS A 147 21.25 -3.24 -12.18
N GLU A 148 21.42 -3.97 -13.28
CA GLU A 148 22.71 -4.56 -13.68
C GLU A 148 23.76 -3.47 -13.93
#